data_AF-A0A3D3TQC2-F1
#
_entry.id   AF-A0A3D3TQC2-F1
#
_cell.length_a   1.000
_cell.length_b   1.000
_cell.length_c   1.000
_cell.angle_alpha   90.00
_cell.angle_beta   90.00
_cell.angle_gamma   90.00
#
_symmetry.space_group_name_H-M   'P 1'
#
loop_
_entity.id
_entity.type
_entity.pdbx_description
1 polymer ?
#
loop_
_entity_poly.entity_id
_entity_poly.type
_entity_poly.pdbx_seq_one_letter_code
_entity_poly.pdbx_strand_id
1 'polypeptide(L)'
;MDDKLQKAEGVIIEERKRCGLEGRKKELIYETRNPAKVMSMKKMLSGLYMQLRDLCSSKHLPIVEEIGSSPLDNVRAKAETYYRFIGRPTFACDSGLFVEELDSELQPRVKFRRLGDKPLNDEEMINH
;
A
#
# COMPACT_ATOMS: atom_id res chain seq x y z
N MET A 1 8.14 33.45 10.64
CA MET A 1 8.31 32.15 9.95
C MET A 1 9.79 31.98 9.67
N ASP A 2 10.33 30.79 9.90
CA ASP A 2 11.77 30.49 9.84
C ASP A 2 12.29 30.60 8.40
N ASP A 3 13.44 31.25 8.21
CA ASP A 3 14.09 31.51 6.90
C ASP A 3 14.39 30.19 6.15
N LYS A 4 14.56 29.09 6.90
CA LYS A 4 14.71 27.73 6.35
C LYS A 4 13.44 27.19 5.68
N LEU A 5 12.25 27.54 6.19
CA LEU A 5 10.97 27.10 5.66
C LEU A 5 10.68 27.76 4.31
N GLN A 6 10.95 29.06 4.17
CA GLN A 6 10.79 29.77 2.89
C GLN A 6 11.73 29.24 1.81
N LYS A 7 12.97 28.89 2.18
CA LYS A 7 13.95 28.32 1.26
C LYS A 7 13.56 26.91 0.78
N ALA A 8 13.01 26.09 1.68
CA ALA A 8 12.49 24.76 1.33
C ALA A 8 11.28 24.84 0.41
N GLU A 9 10.36 25.77 0.66
CA GLU A 9 9.20 26.01 -0.22
C GLU A 9 9.61 26.46 -1.62
N GLY A 10 10.62 27.33 -1.74
CA GLY A 10 11.17 27.77 -3.03
C GLY A 10 11.73 26.63 -3.87
N VAL A 11 12.55 25.75 -3.27
CA VAL A 11 13.11 24.56 -3.94
C VAL A 11 12.00 23.60 -4.39
N ILE A 12 10.98 23.39 -3.54
CA ILE A 12 9.84 22.53 -3.87
C ILE A 12 9.04 23.11 -5.05
N ILE A 13 8.88 24.44 -5.13
CA ILE A 13 8.17 25.09 -6.23
C ILE A 13 8.94 24.93 -7.54
N GLU A 14 10.26 25.11 -7.55
CA GLU A 14 11.08 24.91 -8.76
C GLU A 14 11.05 23.47 -9.26
N GLU A 15 11.20 22.48 -8.38
CA GLU A 15 11.13 21.06 -8.75
C GLU A 15 9.73 20.66 -9.27
N ARG A 16 8.66 21.28 -8.75
CA ARG A 16 7.30 21.10 -9.28
C ARG A 16 7.15 21.65 -10.70
N LYS A 17 7.71 22.82 -10.99
CA LYS A 17 7.75 23.40 -12.35
C LYS A 17 8.51 22.49 -13.31
N ARG A 18 9.70 22.03 -12.89
CA ARG A 18 10.54 21.11 -13.65
C ARG A 18 9.81 19.81 -14.03
N CYS A 19 8.99 19.29 -13.12
CA CYS A 19 8.19 18.08 -13.37
C CYS A 19 6.87 18.32 -14.11
N GLY A 20 6.54 19.56 -14.52
CA GLY A 20 5.27 19.91 -15.18
C GLY A 20 4.04 19.76 -14.28
N LEU A 21 4.19 19.89 -12.96
CA LEU A 21 3.15 19.61 -11.96
C LEU A 21 2.45 20.89 -11.48
N GLU A 22 2.25 21.86 -12.37
CA GLU A 22 1.57 23.10 -12.01
C GLU A 22 0.08 22.82 -11.76
N GLY A 23 -0.34 22.87 -10.49
CA GLY A 23 -1.74 22.94 -10.09
C GLY A 23 -2.48 21.61 -9.85
N ARG A 24 -1.88 20.43 -10.07
CA ARG A 24 -2.51 19.13 -9.70
C ARG A 24 -1.58 18.20 -8.93
N LYS A 25 -1.99 17.78 -7.73
CA LYS A 25 -1.29 16.75 -6.93
C LYS A 25 -1.13 15.48 -7.76
N LYS A 26 0.06 14.85 -7.72
CA LYS A 26 0.26 13.53 -8.35
C LYS A 26 -0.63 12.49 -7.68
N GLU A 27 -1.26 11.64 -8.46
CA GLU A 27 -2.09 10.56 -7.91
C GLU A 27 -1.27 9.29 -7.72
N LEU A 28 -1.35 8.71 -6.52
CA LEU A 28 -0.84 7.38 -6.20
C LEU A 28 -2.03 6.44 -6.01
N ILE A 29 -2.12 5.41 -6.85
CA ILE A 29 -3.16 4.38 -6.74
C ILE A 29 -2.61 3.28 -5.83
N TYR A 30 -3.20 3.13 -4.65
CA TYR A 30 -2.75 2.16 -3.66
C TYR A 30 -3.68 0.95 -3.60
N GLU A 31 -3.12 -0.21 -3.92
CA GLU A 31 -3.82 -1.48 -4.11
C GLU A 31 -4.18 -2.17 -2.79
N THR A 32 -4.95 -1.48 -1.96
CA THR A 32 -5.43 -2.02 -0.69
C THR A 32 -6.88 -1.64 -0.46
N ARG A 33 -7.62 -2.59 0.14
CA ARG A 33 -8.95 -2.36 0.72
C ARG A 33 -8.91 -2.24 2.24
N ASN A 34 -7.75 -2.40 2.87
CA ASN A 34 -7.58 -2.27 4.32
C ASN A 34 -7.59 -0.77 4.72
N PRO A 35 -8.61 -0.29 5.47
CA PRO A 35 -8.71 1.12 5.83
C PRO A 35 -7.54 1.63 6.68
N ALA A 36 -6.96 0.79 7.55
CA ALA A 36 -5.82 1.16 8.37
C ALA A 36 -4.56 1.41 7.52
N LYS A 37 -4.30 0.57 6.51
CA LYS A 37 -3.21 0.79 5.53
C LYS A 37 -3.41 2.09 4.77
N VAL A 38 -4.64 2.39 4.36
CA VAL A 38 -5.00 3.65 3.67
C VAL A 38 -4.73 4.86 4.57
N MET A 39 -5.18 4.83 5.82
CA MET A 39 -4.95 5.93 6.78
C MET A 39 -3.47 6.15 7.05
N SER A 40 -2.71 5.07 7.25
CA SER A 40 -1.25 5.13 7.44
C SER A 40 -0.55 5.77 6.23
N MET A 41 -0.88 5.33 5.02
CA MET A 41 -0.30 5.90 3.79
C MET A 41 -0.70 7.37 3.60
N LYS A 42 -1.95 7.76 3.89
CA LYS A 42 -2.37 9.18 3.86
C LYS A 42 -1.52 10.04 4.81
N LYS A 43 -1.21 9.52 6.01
CA LYS A 43 -0.32 10.20 6.96
C LYS A 43 1.11 10.30 6.43
N MET A 44 1.65 9.23 5.85
CA MET A 44 3.00 9.23 5.25
C MET A 44 3.14 10.20 4.07
N LEU A 45 2.09 10.37 3.27
CA LEU A 45 2.07 11.31 2.14
C LEU A 45 1.75 12.75 2.55
N SER A 46 1.46 13.01 3.82
CA SER A 46 1.17 14.36 4.31
C SER A 46 2.35 15.29 4.06
N GLY A 47 2.08 16.48 3.53
CA GLY A 47 3.11 17.44 3.12
C GLY A 47 3.72 17.19 1.73
N LEU A 48 3.50 16.01 1.13
CA LEU A 48 3.89 15.75 -0.26
C LEU A 48 2.82 16.26 -1.22
N TYR A 49 3.25 16.60 -2.44
CA TYR A 49 2.34 16.99 -3.53
C TYR A 49 1.70 15.77 -4.21
N MET A 50 1.16 14.87 -3.39
CA MET A 50 0.54 13.61 -3.79
C MET A 50 -0.84 13.46 -3.18
N GLN A 51 -1.72 12.76 -3.88
CA GLN A 51 -3.03 12.32 -3.41
C GLN A 51 -3.13 10.80 -3.52
N LEU A 52 -3.74 10.17 -2.52
CA LEU A 52 -3.93 8.73 -2.50
C LEU A 52 -5.32 8.38 -3.08
N ARG A 53 -5.35 7.47 -4.06
CA ARG A 53 -6.55 6.77 -4.48
C ARG A 53 -6.48 5.33 -3.96
N ASP A 54 -7.38 4.97 -3.06
CA ASP A 54 -7.49 3.60 -2.53
C ASP A 54 -8.56 2.79 -3.25
N LEU A 55 -8.58 1.46 -3.02
CA LEU A 55 -9.54 0.56 -3.64
C LEU A 55 -10.86 0.43 -2.85
N CYS A 56 -10.99 1.05 -1.67
CA CYS A 56 -12.17 0.87 -0.80
C CYS A 56 -13.48 1.32 -1.48
N SER A 57 -13.40 2.31 -2.37
CA SER A 57 -14.53 2.82 -3.14
C SER A 57 -14.78 2.08 -4.47
N SER A 58 -13.88 1.18 -4.88
CA SER A 58 -13.90 0.57 -6.22
C SER A 58 -14.45 -0.85 -6.21
N LYS A 59 -15.78 -0.98 -6.08
CA LYS A 59 -16.48 -2.28 -6.01
C LYS A 59 -16.36 -3.14 -7.28
N HIS A 60 -16.10 -2.52 -8.43
CA HIS A 60 -15.99 -3.21 -9.74
C HIS A 60 -14.64 -3.91 -9.95
N LEU A 61 -13.63 -3.59 -9.14
CA LEU A 61 -12.32 -4.22 -9.26
C LEU A 61 -12.34 -5.61 -8.62
N PRO A 62 -11.59 -6.58 -9.19
CA PRO A 62 -11.52 -7.92 -8.62
C PRO A 62 -10.89 -7.90 -7.22
N ILE A 63 -11.24 -8.91 -6.44
CA ILE A 63 -10.49 -9.27 -5.23
C ILE A 63 -9.36 -10.18 -5.70
N VAL A 64 -8.12 -9.80 -5.41
CA VAL A 64 -6.95 -10.61 -5.71
C VAL A 64 -6.71 -11.52 -4.52
N GLU A 65 -6.74 -12.82 -4.73
CA GLU A 65 -6.37 -13.78 -3.69
C GLU A 65 -4.84 -13.79 -3.50
N GLU A 66 -4.41 -13.62 -2.25
CA GLU A 66 -3.01 -13.63 -1.85
C GLU A 66 -2.58 -15.07 -1.50
N ILE A 67 -2.25 -15.85 -2.52
CA ILE A 67 -1.84 -17.27 -2.42
C ILE A 67 -0.33 -17.49 -2.60
N GLY A 68 0.44 -16.41 -2.74
CA GLY A 68 1.88 -16.47 -2.95
C GLY A 68 2.64 -17.07 -1.77
N SER A 69 3.89 -17.47 -2.04
CA SER A 69 4.82 -17.98 -1.01
C SER A 69 5.60 -16.87 -0.30
N SER A 70 5.65 -15.67 -0.89
CA SER A 70 6.40 -14.53 -0.37
C SER A 70 5.62 -13.22 -0.51
N PRO A 71 5.96 -12.16 0.26
CA PRO A 71 5.32 -10.86 0.10
C PRO A 71 5.48 -10.30 -1.32
N LEU A 72 6.62 -10.58 -1.96
CA LEU A 72 6.90 -10.16 -3.33
C LEU A 72 5.93 -10.79 -4.34
N ASP A 73 5.60 -12.07 -4.18
CA ASP A 73 4.66 -12.79 -5.06
C ASP A 73 3.27 -12.16 -4.98
N ASN A 74 2.80 -11.90 -3.76
CA ASN A 74 1.51 -11.25 -3.53
C ASN A 74 1.48 -9.81 -4.07
N VAL A 75 2.55 -9.04 -3.88
CA VAL A 75 2.69 -7.68 -4.44
C VAL A 75 2.64 -7.72 -5.96
N ARG A 76 3.38 -8.63 -6.60
CA ARG A 76 3.38 -8.78 -8.06
C ARG A 76 1.99 -9.12 -8.59
N ALA A 77 1.31 -10.09 -7.97
CA ALA A 77 -0.04 -10.50 -8.38
C ALA A 77 -1.06 -9.35 -8.27
N LYS A 78 -1.01 -8.59 -7.17
CA LYS A 78 -1.85 -7.38 -6.98
C LYS A 78 -1.55 -6.33 -8.05
N ALA A 79 -0.27 -5.99 -8.22
CA ALA A 79 0.19 -4.95 -9.15
C ALA A 79 -0.21 -5.24 -10.58
N GLU A 80 0.06 -6.46 -11.05
CA GLU A 80 -0.28 -6.87 -12.41
C GLU A 80 -1.79 -6.91 -12.64
N THR A 81 -2.56 -7.41 -11.68
CA THR A 81 -4.02 -7.49 -11.81
C THR A 81 -4.61 -6.10 -11.88
N TYR A 82 -4.35 -5.24 -10.89
CA TYR A 82 -4.97 -3.92 -10.87
C TYR A 82 -4.45 -3.02 -11.98
N TYR A 83 -3.20 -3.13 -12.41
CA TYR A 83 -2.71 -2.43 -13.60
C TYR A 83 -3.52 -2.80 -14.86
N ARG A 84 -3.82 -4.09 -15.07
CA ARG A 84 -4.64 -4.53 -16.23
C ARG A 84 -6.05 -3.95 -16.22
N PHE A 85 -6.67 -3.79 -15.05
CA PHE A 85 -8.03 -3.23 -14.94
C PHE A 85 -8.05 -1.70 -14.97
N ILE A 86 -7.04 -1.04 -14.40
CA ILE A 86 -7.01 0.42 -14.22
C ILE A 86 -6.31 1.12 -15.40
N GLY A 87 -5.37 0.45 -16.07
CA GLY A 87 -4.62 0.98 -17.19
C GLY A 87 -3.62 2.09 -16.81
N ARG A 88 -3.25 2.19 -15.53
CA ARG A 88 -2.37 3.24 -14.99
C ARG A 88 -1.42 2.64 -13.96
N PRO A 89 -0.21 3.21 -13.77
CA PRO A 89 0.71 2.74 -12.74
C PRO A 89 0.06 2.71 -11.35
N THR A 90 0.29 1.62 -10.64
CA THR A 90 -0.27 1.35 -9.32
C THR A 90 0.83 1.01 -8.33
N PHE A 91 0.53 1.09 -7.04
CA PHE A 91 1.43 0.78 -5.95
C PHE A 91 0.79 -0.30 -5.08
N ALA A 92 1.52 -1.40 -4.87
CA ALA A 92 1.15 -2.45 -3.94
C ALA A 92 2.22 -2.58 -2.84
N CYS A 93 1.77 -3.01 -1.67
CA CYS A 93 2.64 -3.38 -0.56
C CYS A 93 2.06 -4.60 0.14
N ASP A 94 2.93 -5.50 0.57
CA ASP A 94 2.57 -6.63 1.39
C ASP A 94 3.61 -6.91 2.47
N SER A 95 3.18 -7.63 3.49
CA SER A 95 3.96 -7.93 4.69
C SER A 95 3.74 -9.38 5.09
N GLY A 96 4.78 -10.03 5.58
CA GLY A 96 4.68 -11.33 6.25
C GLY A 96 5.03 -11.21 7.73
N LEU A 97 4.62 -12.20 8.52
CA LEU A 97 5.06 -12.38 9.90
C LEU A 97 6.18 -13.42 9.93
N PHE A 98 7.27 -13.09 10.58
CA PHE A 98 8.39 -13.98 10.84
C PHE A 98 8.67 -13.96 12.34
N VAL A 99 8.80 -15.15 12.94
CA VAL A 99 9.09 -15.31 14.37
C VAL A 99 10.51 -15.84 14.49
N GLU A 100 11.36 -15.15 15.24
CA GLU A 100 12.71 -15.62 15.51
C GLU A 100 12.67 -16.97 16.24
N GLU A 101 13.62 -17.87 15.96
CA GLU A 101 13.75 -19.21 16.56
C GLU A 101 12.64 -20.22 16.22
N LEU A 102 11.63 -19.85 15.44
CA LEU A 102 10.62 -20.79 14.98
C LEU A 102 11.09 -21.57 13.74
N ASP A 103 10.91 -22.88 13.75
CA ASP A 103 11.27 -23.75 12.63
C ASP A 103 10.65 -23.27 11.32
N SER A 104 11.40 -23.41 10.22
CA SER A 104 11.03 -22.83 8.92
C SER A 104 9.68 -23.29 8.37
N GLU A 105 9.24 -24.51 8.74
CA GLU A 105 7.96 -25.13 8.40
C GLU A 105 6.79 -24.61 9.25
N LEU A 106 7.08 -24.11 10.45
CA LEU A 106 6.10 -23.53 11.36
C LEU A 106 5.94 -22.01 11.16
N GLN A 107 6.80 -21.38 10.36
CA GLN A 107 6.76 -19.94 10.09
C GLN A 107 5.44 -19.51 9.45
N PRO A 108 4.72 -18.51 10.03
CA PRO A 108 3.46 -18.02 9.48
C PRO A 108 3.60 -17.36 8.09
N ARG A 109 4.72 -16.65 7.87
CA ARG A 109 5.08 -15.96 6.62
C ARG A 109 3.93 -15.06 6.14
N VAL A 110 3.54 -15.17 4.87
CA VAL A 110 2.42 -14.42 4.27
C VAL A 110 1.05 -14.99 4.60
N LYS A 111 0.97 -16.17 5.21
CA LYS A 111 -0.28 -16.84 5.57
C LYS A 111 -0.66 -16.61 7.04
N PHE A 112 -0.03 -15.64 7.72
CA PHE A 112 -0.21 -15.37 9.14
C PHE A 112 -1.62 -14.98 9.58
N ARG A 113 -2.52 -14.66 8.63
CA ARG A 113 -3.94 -14.38 8.87
C ARG A 113 -4.85 -15.57 8.53
N ARG A 114 -4.32 -16.79 8.43
CA ARG A 114 -5.07 -17.98 8.06
C ARG A 114 -4.93 -19.07 9.12
N LEU A 115 -6.03 -19.77 9.37
CA LEU A 115 -6.05 -21.04 10.11
C LEU A 115 -6.39 -22.15 9.10
N GLY A 116 -5.39 -22.93 8.71
CA GLY A 116 -5.48 -23.80 7.54
C GLY A 116 -5.76 -22.97 6.28
N ASP A 117 -6.85 -23.29 5.58
CA ASP A 117 -7.26 -22.56 4.37
C ASP A 117 -8.18 -21.35 4.66
N LYS A 118 -8.71 -21.24 5.89
CA LYS A 118 -9.66 -20.19 6.25
C LYS A 118 -8.93 -18.87 6.57
N PRO A 119 -9.19 -17.77 5.83
CA PRO A 119 -8.75 -16.44 6.26
C PRO A 119 -9.53 -15.99 7.48
N LEU A 120 -8.84 -15.45 8.47
CA LEU A 120 -9.40 -14.92 9.71
C LEU A 120 -9.42 -13.40 9.70
N ASN A 121 -10.48 -12.81 10.24
CA ASN A 121 -10.53 -11.39 10.57
C ASN A 121 -9.77 -11.08 11.88
N ASP A 122 -9.61 -9.79 12.22
CA ASP A 122 -8.79 -9.39 13.36
C ASP A 122 -9.37 -9.91 14.72
N GLU A 123 -10.69 -10.04 14.85
CA GLU A 123 -11.35 -10.59 16.06
C GLU A 123 -11.18 -12.11 16.14
N GLU A 124 -11.34 -12.82 15.02
CA GLU A 124 -11.08 -14.27 14.92
C GLU A 124 -9.61 -14.61 15.23
N MET A 125 -8.67 -13.75 14.84
CA MET A 125 -7.24 -13.91 15.14
C MET A 125 -6.91 -13.73 16.64
N ILE A 126 -7.70 -12.98 17.39
CA ILE A 126 -7.47 -12.75 18.83
C ILE A 126 -8.07 -13.90 19.67
N ASN A 127 -9.18 -14.46 19.21
CA ASN A 127 -9.96 -15.45 19.96
C ASN A 127 -9.54 -16.91 19.70
N HIS A 128 -8.57 -17.15 18.80
CA HIS A 128 -8.01 -18.47 18.48
C HIS A 128 -6.54 -18.55 18.87
#